data_AF-A0A0U1LIH4-F1
#
_entry.id   AF-A0A0U1LIH4-F1
#
_cell.length_a   1.000
_cell.length_b   1.000
_cell.length_c   1.000
_cell.angle_alpha   90.00
_cell.angle_beta   90.00
_cell.angle_gamma   90.00
#
_symmetry.space_group_name_H-M   'P 1'
#
loop_
_entity.id
_entity.type
_entity.pdbx_description
1 polymer ?
#
loop_
_entity_poly.entity_id
_entity_poly.type
_entity_poly.pdbx_seq_one_letter_code
_entity_poly.pdbx_strand_id
1 'polypeptide(L)'
;MTPGPMSSSGLVEVTGNIPAHLLELLEEWHKVHPTEPAPPCYHLKSKIRVKLLATTKFFSREFKEIPSCIEITVEKPVRYKTLWLPVPNGDKSGVIVKNWSWGSRRSFLKKWRGGYDFQDEPIAVRQSKRPDGSFGEAPTEEVWVEVTKRTLQSLSTRTPQSSSNTKRRRIESDDEQSTSSGEDTPASSGPSKQLRQSMQRASSSSEPDSESGSEGAQMTRVCSEVRSSNRIRGQVPEIENPAGILEYMPQHDGTRPSSQAPTQPPRQPDIGTLTPLTTTGSIKMTSSIRFRLVVPRTKMVRDLRVEDEEDTPEHLFNQTKDFFRRYDRLIGTPVLECVIEGAMECRCIYNAKELGYFLEELRERGEPVKVTVTHNA
;
A
#
# COMPACT_ATOMS: atom_id res chain seq x y z
N MET A 1 -24.85 47.76 22.74
CA MET A 1 -24.23 46.85 21.75
C MET A 1 -23.99 45.53 22.45
N THR A 2 -24.90 44.57 22.27
CA THR A 2 -24.74 43.20 22.75
C THR A 2 -23.79 42.48 21.79
N PRO A 3 -22.71 41.85 22.27
CA PRO A 3 -21.86 41.03 21.42
C PRO A 3 -22.72 39.90 20.85
N GLY A 4 -22.86 39.87 19.53
CA GLY A 4 -23.60 38.81 18.84
C GLY A 4 -22.96 37.45 19.13
N PRO A 5 -23.75 36.36 19.13
CA PRO A 5 -23.21 35.02 19.32
C PRO A 5 -22.14 34.80 18.25
N MET A 6 -20.90 34.59 18.68
CA MET A 6 -19.84 34.16 17.78
C MET A 6 -20.26 32.80 17.24
N SER A 7 -20.72 32.80 15.98
CA SER A 7 -20.92 31.58 15.21
C SER A 7 -19.69 30.71 15.41
N SER A 8 -19.88 29.53 15.99
CA SER A 8 -18.85 28.50 16.16
C SER A 8 -18.52 27.89 14.80
N SER A 9 -17.99 28.71 13.90
CA SER A 9 -17.59 28.34 12.55
C SER A 9 -16.29 27.54 12.64
N GLY A 10 -16.40 26.23 12.41
CA GLY A 10 -15.24 25.36 12.16
C GLY A 10 -15.03 24.20 13.12
N LEU A 11 -16.05 23.75 13.86
CA LEU A 11 -15.91 22.54 14.70
C LEU A 11 -15.69 21.31 13.82
N VAL A 12 -14.48 20.78 13.87
CA VAL A 12 -14.12 19.51 13.25
C VAL A 12 -15.01 18.43 13.88
N GLU A 13 -15.86 17.80 13.09
CA GLU A 13 -16.72 16.72 13.57
C GLU A 13 -15.96 15.40 13.49
N VAL A 14 -15.74 14.77 14.64
CA VAL A 14 -15.02 13.49 14.75
C VAL A 14 -15.94 12.42 15.32
N THR A 15 -15.96 11.24 14.69
CA THR A 15 -16.60 10.06 15.27
C THR A 15 -15.61 9.34 16.18
N GLY A 16 -15.91 9.30 17.48
CA GLY A 16 -15.11 8.62 18.51
C GLY A 16 -14.65 9.56 19.61
N ASN A 17 -14.31 9.01 20.79
CA ASN A 17 -13.76 9.78 21.88
C ASN A 17 -12.28 10.10 21.58
N ILE A 18 -11.99 11.36 21.26
CA ILE A 18 -10.63 11.87 21.07
C ILE A 18 -10.31 12.90 22.17
N PRO A 19 -9.09 12.91 22.73
CA PRO A 19 -8.63 14.00 23.59
C PRO A 19 -8.76 15.39 22.95
N ALA A 20 -9.11 16.40 23.76
CA ALA A 20 -9.36 17.77 23.30
C ALA A 20 -8.15 18.40 22.58
N HIS A 21 -6.93 18.20 23.09
CA HIS A 21 -5.72 18.75 22.47
C HIS A 21 -5.42 18.18 21.08
N LEU A 22 -5.89 16.96 20.78
CA LEU A 22 -5.75 16.38 19.45
C LEU A 22 -6.81 16.91 18.49
N LEU A 23 -8.00 17.24 19.00
CA LEU A 23 -9.04 17.92 18.23
C LEU A 23 -8.58 19.33 17.84
N GLU A 24 -8.04 20.08 18.79
CA GLU A 24 -7.45 21.40 18.56
C GLU A 24 -6.37 21.37 17.48
N LEU A 25 -5.50 20.35 17.49
CA LEU A 25 -4.46 20.18 16.48
C LEU A 25 -5.04 19.94 15.06
N LEU A 26 -6.15 19.20 14.96
CA LEU A 26 -6.84 18.99 13.69
C LEU A 26 -7.54 20.27 13.22
N GLU A 27 -8.21 20.98 14.13
CA GLU A 27 -8.86 22.27 13.85
C GLU A 27 -7.84 23.30 13.36
N GLU A 28 -6.69 23.40 14.02
CA GLU A 28 -5.60 24.29 13.61
C GLU A 28 -5.11 23.96 12.20
N TRP A 29 -4.93 22.67 11.88
CA TRP A 29 -4.55 22.26 10.53
C TRP A 29 -5.58 22.70 9.47
N HIS A 30 -6.87 22.45 9.71
CA HIS A 30 -7.96 22.83 8.78
C HIS A 30 -8.11 24.34 8.64
N LYS A 31 -7.85 25.09 9.71
CA LYS A 31 -7.87 26.56 9.69
C LYS A 31 -6.77 27.11 8.79
N VAL A 32 -5.58 26.50 8.80
CA VAL A 32 -4.45 26.92 7.97
C VAL A 32 -4.56 26.40 6.53
N HIS A 33 -5.19 25.23 6.32
CA HIS A 33 -5.28 24.56 5.00
C HIS A 33 -6.73 24.29 4.56
N PRO A 34 -7.57 25.32 4.38
CA PRO A 34 -9.00 25.15 4.10
C PRO A 34 -9.31 24.46 2.76
N THR A 35 -8.37 24.48 1.81
CA THR A 35 -8.52 23.88 0.48
C THR A 35 -7.96 22.46 0.39
N GLU A 36 -7.21 22.02 1.40
CA GLU A 36 -6.61 20.70 1.41
C GLU A 36 -7.58 19.65 1.98
N PRO A 37 -7.61 18.44 1.41
CA PRO A 37 -8.60 17.45 1.81
C PRO A 37 -8.27 16.75 3.14
N ALA A 38 -7.00 16.61 3.52
CA ALA A 38 -6.62 15.90 4.73
C ALA A 38 -5.19 16.24 5.20
N PRO A 39 -4.94 16.24 6.52
CA PRO A 39 -3.60 16.47 7.07
C PRO A 39 -2.64 15.35 6.68
N PRO A 40 -1.32 15.58 6.62
CA PRO A 40 -0.34 14.55 6.25
C PRO A 40 -0.37 13.27 7.09
N CYS A 41 -0.94 13.32 8.30
CA CYS A 41 -1.16 12.16 9.16
C CYS A 41 -2.33 11.26 8.71
N TYR A 42 -3.07 11.64 7.66
CA TYR A 42 -4.20 10.88 7.17
C TYR A 42 -3.79 9.47 6.74
N HIS A 43 -4.71 8.54 6.97
CA HIS A 43 -4.53 7.14 6.64
C HIS A 43 -5.29 6.82 5.36
N LEU A 44 -4.55 6.58 4.27
CA LEU A 44 -5.14 6.30 2.95
C LEU A 44 -5.77 4.90 2.96
N LYS A 45 -7.09 4.84 3.21
CA LYS A 45 -8.00 3.68 3.05
C LYS A 45 -7.31 2.31 3.03
N SER A 46 -6.50 1.98 4.04
CA SER A 46 -6.14 0.58 4.18
C SER A 46 -7.33 -0.06 4.86
N LYS A 47 -7.88 -1.09 4.21
CA LYS A 47 -8.79 -2.02 4.87
C LYS A 47 -7.96 -2.71 5.96
N ILE A 48 -7.61 -2.01 7.05
CA ILE A 48 -7.16 -2.65 8.30
C ILE A 48 -8.37 -3.48 8.70
N ARG A 49 -8.37 -4.72 8.23
CA ARG A 49 -9.42 -5.67 8.55
C ARG A 49 -9.37 -5.83 10.06
N VAL A 50 -10.53 -5.96 10.70
CA VAL A 50 -10.64 -6.20 12.15
C VAL A 50 -9.71 -7.36 12.59
N LYS A 51 -9.52 -8.37 11.72
CA LYS A 51 -8.57 -9.46 11.93
C LYS A 51 -7.10 -9.00 12.07
N LEU A 52 -6.67 -7.98 11.33
CA LEU A 52 -5.31 -7.46 11.41
C LEU A 52 -5.05 -6.84 12.79
N LEU A 53 -6.02 -6.08 13.33
CA LEU A 53 -5.91 -5.52 14.68
C LEU A 53 -5.75 -6.60 15.75
N ALA A 54 -6.48 -7.72 15.63
CA ALA A 54 -6.35 -8.86 16.56
C ALA A 54 -4.99 -9.57 16.46
N THR A 55 -4.28 -9.43 15.34
CA THR A 55 -2.96 -10.03 15.11
C THR A 55 -1.81 -9.05 15.29
N THR A 56 -2.08 -7.80 15.66
CA THR A 56 -1.04 -6.77 15.81
C THR A 56 -0.91 -6.33 17.25
N LYS A 57 0.34 -6.16 17.68
CA LYS A 57 0.68 -5.51 18.93
C LYS A 57 1.52 -4.27 18.68
N PHE A 58 1.47 -3.35 19.62
CA PHE A 58 2.23 -2.11 19.59
C PHE A 58 3.21 -2.13 20.75
N PHE A 59 4.45 -1.74 20.47
CA PHE A 59 5.53 -1.72 21.44
C PHE A 59 6.18 -0.34 21.45
N SER A 60 6.55 0.16 22.63
CA SER A 60 7.38 1.36 22.78
C SER A 60 8.81 1.10 22.27
N ARG A 61 9.65 2.14 22.29
CA ARG A 61 11.07 2.01 21.94
C ARG A 61 11.82 1.04 22.87
N GLU A 62 11.46 1.04 24.16
CA GLU A 62 11.95 0.11 25.18
C GLU A 62 11.29 -1.28 25.09
N PHE A 63 10.55 -1.53 24.00
CA PHE A 63 9.84 -2.77 23.71
C PHE A 63 8.78 -3.15 24.76
N LYS A 64 8.25 -2.16 25.49
CA LYS A 64 7.11 -2.34 26.39
C LYS A 64 5.83 -2.34 25.57
N GLU A 65 4.96 -3.32 25.79
CA GLU A 65 3.64 -3.34 25.14
C GLU A 65 2.83 -2.10 25.54
N ILE A 66 2.26 -1.42 24.54
CA ILE A 66 1.45 -0.21 24.71
C ILE A 66 0.03 -0.43 24.15
N PRO A 67 -0.96 0.39 24.55
CA PRO A 67 -2.31 0.28 24.03
C PRO A 67 -2.36 0.35 22.51
N SER A 68 -3.36 -0.32 21.92
CA SER A 68 -3.58 -0.28 20.48
C SER A 68 -3.95 1.13 20.01
N CYS A 69 -3.51 1.49 18.81
CA CYS A 69 -3.97 2.73 18.17
C CYS A 69 -5.48 2.69 17.93
N ILE A 70 -6.13 3.82 18.17
CA ILE A 70 -7.56 4.02 17.93
C ILE A 70 -7.71 4.76 16.61
N GLU A 71 -8.49 4.18 15.69
CA GLU A 71 -8.88 4.85 14.46
C GLU A 71 -10.04 5.81 14.73
N ILE A 72 -9.90 7.03 14.27
CA ILE A 72 -10.95 8.05 14.30
C ILE A 72 -11.28 8.46 12.87
N THR A 73 -12.55 8.80 12.64
CA THR A 73 -13.00 9.38 11.37
C THR A 73 -13.35 10.83 11.61
N VAL A 74 -12.69 11.71 10.88
CA VAL A 74 -13.05 13.13 10.78
C VAL A 74 -14.08 13.22 9.65
N GLU A 75 -15.26 13.74 9.93
CA GLU A 75 -16.36 13.88 8.96
C GLU A 75 -16.41 15.30 8.37
N LYS A 76 -15.96 16.33 9.11
CA LYS A 76 -15.89 17.73 8.65
C LYS A 76 -14.54 18.38 8.96
N PRO A 77 -14.05 19.32 8.13
CA PRO A 77 -14.67 19.83 6.89
C PRO A 77 -14.57 18.86 5.70
N VAL A 78 -13.63 17.93 5.74
CA VAL A 78 -13.48 16.86 4.75
C VAL A 78 -13.40 15.52 5.46
N ARG A 79 -13.97 14.48 4.83
CA ARG A 79 -14.00 13.15 5.41
C ARG A 79 -12.67 12.41 5.25
N TYR A 80 -11.99 12.12 6.35
CA TYR A 80 -10.79 11.28 6.36
C TYR A 80 -10.64 10.48 7.65
N LYS A 81 -9.70 9.53 7.64
CA LYS A 81 -9.36 8.71 8.80
C LYS A 81 -7.95 9.01 9.28
N THR A 82 -7.75 8.99 10.59
CA THR A 82 -6.43 9.07 11.20
C THR A 82 -6.35 8.15 12.41
N LEU A 83 -5.14 7.87 12.87
CA LEU A 83 -4.86 7.03 14.02
C LEU A 83 -4.33 7.89 15.14
N TRP A 84 -4.77 7.64 16.36
CA TRP A 84 -4.12 8.18 17.54
C TRP A 84 -3.74 7.08 18.52
N LEU A 85 -2.64 7.29 19.23
CA LEU A 85 -2.05 6.37 20.18
C LEU A 85 -2.29 6.91 21.60
N PRO A 86 -2.98 6.15 22.47
CA PRO A 86 -3.13 6.50 23.88
C PRO A 86 -1.79 6.47 24.61
N VAL A 87 -1.51 7.48 25.43
CA VAL A 87 -0.32 7.51 26.29
C VAL A 87 -0.71 6.92 27.66
N PRO A 88 -0.04 5.85 28.13
CA PRO A 88 -0.47 5.10 29.31
C PRO A 88 -0.37 5.88 30.64
N ASN A 89 0.34 7.01 30.67
CA ASN A 89 0.66 7.75 31.90
C ASN A 89 -0.13 9.06 32.08
N GLY A 90 -1.14 9.34 31.26
CA GLY A 90 -1.96 10.53 31.40
C GLY A 90 -3.41 10.25 31.06
N ASP A 91 -4.32 10.50 32.01
CA ASP A 91 -5.72 10.07 31.94
C ASP A 91 -6.51 10.56 30.72
N LYS A 92 -5.97 11.49 29.93
CA LYS A 92 -6.56 11.95 28.66
C LYS A 92 -5.49 12.38 27.65
N SER A 93 -4.27 11.86 27.72
CA SER A 93 -3.21 12.24 26.79
C SER A 93 -3.01 11.19 25.71
N GLY A 94 -2.75 11.68 24.50
CA GLY A 94 -2.63 10.87 23.30
C GLY A 94 -1.85 11.63 22.25
N VAL A 95 -1.46 10.94 21.18
CA VAL A 95 -0.77 11.54 20.04
C VAL A 95 -1.34 11.01 18.75
N ILE A 96 -1.57 11.89 17.77
CA ILE A 96 -1.90 11.45 16.41
C ILE A 96 -0.62 10.89 15.78
N VAL A 97 -0.74 9.75 15.12
CA VAL A 97 0.39 9.01 14.56
C VAL A 97 0.19 8.67 13.10
N LYS A 98 1.30 8.57 12.38
CA LYS A 98 1.34 8.02 11.02
C LYS A 98 2.11 6.71 11.01
N ASN A 99 1.56 5.72 10.32
CA ASN A 99 2.23 4.45 10.08
C ASN A 99 3.32 4.60 9.01
N TRP A 100 4.51 4.09 9.32
CA TRP A 100 5.64 3.99 8.42
C TRP A 100 6.00 2.52 8.21
N SER A 101 5.63 1.96 7.06
CA SER A 101 5.87 0.54 6.78
C SER A 101 7.36 0.21 6.74
N TRP A 102 7.74 -0.87 7.41
CA TRP A 102 9.09 -1.41 7.41
C TRP A 102 9.02 -2.90 7.10
N GLY A 103 9.25 -3.25 5.83
CA GLY A 103 8.95 -4.58 5.33
C GLY A 103 7.46 -4.93 5.45
N SER A 104 7.15 -6.22 5.41
CA SER A 104 5.77 -6.73 5.38
C SER A 104 5.10 -6.82 6.76
N ARG A 105 5.89 -6.94 7.84
CA ARG A 105 5.37 -7.29 9.19
C ARG A 105 5.51 -6.20 10.24
N ARG A 106 6.33 -5.17 9.99
CA ARG A 106 6.62 -4.10 10.94
C ARG A 106 6.16 -2.76 10.38
N SER A 107 5.71 -1.87 11.25
CA SER A 107 5.44 -0.49 10.90
C SER A 107 5.78 0.41 12.08
N PHE A 108 6.57 1.44 11.86
CA PHE A 108 6.94 2.40 12.89
C PHE A 108 5.90 3.52 12.96
N LEU A 109 5.61 4.00 14.16
CA LEU A 109 4.67 5.09 14.40
C LEU A 109 5.43 6.38 14.63
N LYS A 110 5.23 7.38 13.78
CA LYS A 110 5.76 8.74 13.99
C LYS A 110 4.66 9.65 14.49
N LYS A 111 4.95 10.42 15.55
CA LYS A 111 4.04 11.43 16.11
C LYS A 111 3.89 12.59 15.12
N TRP A 112 2.65 12.94 14.78
CA TRP A 112 2.36 14.17 14.05
C TRP A 112 2.34 15.35 15.03
N ARG A 113 3.04 16.44 14.67
CA ARG A 113 3.17 17.64 15.51
C ARG A 113 2.24 18.79 15.08
N GLY A 114 1.45 18.60 14.03
CA GLY A 114 0.68 19.65 13.37
C GLY A 114 1.32 20.05 12.05
N GLY A 115 0.57 20.79 11.23
CA GLY A 115 1.03 21.20 9.89
C GLY A 115 1.56 20.03 9.07
N TYR A 116 2.76 20.20 8.53
CA TYR A 116 3.49 19.19 7.76
C TYR A 116 4.55 18.43 8.56
N ASP A 117 4.66 18.73 9.86
CA ASP A 117 5.78 18.30 10.67
C ASP A 117 5.46 17.04 11.48
N PHE A 118 6.48 16.18 11.59
CA PHE A 118 6.45 14.96 12.38
C PHE A 118 7.62 14.98 13.35
N GLN A 119 7.48 14.25 14.44
CA GLN A 119 8.64 13.91 15.26
C GLN A 119 9.57 13.01 14.45
N ASP A 120 10.86 13.38 14.43
CA ASP A 120 11.89 12.64 13.68
C ASP A 120 11.96 11.18 14.14
N GLU A 121 12.03 11.02 15.46
CA GLU A 121 12.10 9.72 16.11
C GLU A 121 10.71 9.05 16.17
N PRO A 122 10.58 7.81 15.67
CA PRO A 122 9.37 7.03 15.88
C PRO A 122 9.20 6.70 17.37
N ILE A 123 7.95 6.80 17.83
CA ILE A 123 7.60 6.63 19.25
C ILE A 123 7.24 5.19 19.62
N ALA A 124 6.90 4.38 18.62
CA ALA A 124 6.44 3.01 18.79
C ALA A 124 6.58 2.20 17.49
N VAL A 125 6.48 0.88 17.63
CA VAL A 125 6.45 -0.06 16.51
C VAL A 125 5.21 -0.95 16.60
N ARG A 126 4.49 -1.05 15.50
CA ARG A 126 3.46 -2.06 15.25
C ARG A 126 4.11 -3.32 14.70
N GLN A 127 3.92 -4.45 15.36
CA GLN A 127 4.36 -5.76 14.87
C GLN A 127 3.18 -6.68 14.65
N SER A 128 3.16 -7.36 13.50
CA SER A 128 2.17 -8.40 13.19
C SER A 128 2.67 -9.75 13.67
N LYS A 129 1.75 -10.56 14.23
CA LYS A 129 2.00 -11.94 14.64
C LYS A 129 2.47 -12.76 13.42
N ARG A 130 3.50 -13.57 13.63
CA ARG A 130 4.00 -14.53 12.65
C ARG A 130 3.06 -15.75 12.57
N PRO A 131 3.15 -16.59 11.53
CA PRO A 131 2.36 -17.82 11.43
C PRO A 131 2.57 -18.78 12.61
N ASP A 132 3.78 -18.82 13.17
CA ASP A 132 4.14 -19.57 14.38
C ASP A 132 3.51 -19.02 15.68
N GLY A 133 2.81 -17.87 15.58
CA GLY A 133 2.17 -17.20 16.69
C GLY A 133 3.08 -16.28 17.50
N SER A 134 4.37 -16.18 17.19
CA SER A 134 5.29 -15.27 17.86
C SER A 134 5.19 -13.85 17.27
N PHE A 135 5.52 -12.84 18.08
CA PHE A 135 5.91 -11.54 17.58
C PHE A 135 7.41 -11.61 17.40
N GLY A 136 7.90 -11.33 16.18
CA GLY A 136 9.34 -11.45 15.88
C GLY A 136 10.20 -10.61 16.83
N GLU A 137 11.53 -10.74 16.70
CA GLU A 137 12.47 -10.02 17.57
C GLU A 137 12.21 -8.50 17.64
N ALA A 138 12.57 -7.89 18.77
CA ALA A 138 12.55 -6.44 18.92
C ALA A 138 13.42 -5.78 17.84
N PRO A 139 13.03 -4.62 17.29
CA PRO A 139 13.91 -3.89 16.38
C PRO A 139 15.19 -3.48 17.12
N THR A 140 16.35 -3.70 16.50
CA THR A 140 17.64 -3.25 17.03
C THR A 140 17.72 -1.72 16.99
N GLU A 141 18.59 -1.13 17.80
CA GLU A 141 18.80 0.33 17.82
C GLU A 141 19.21 0.89 16.44
N GLU A 142 19.95 0.10 15.66
CA GLU A 142 20.33 0.44 14.29
C GLU A 142 19.09 0.62 13.40
N VAL A 143 18.09 -0.25 13.54
CA VAL A 143 16.82 -0.14 12.79
C VAL A 143 16.07 1.12 13.22
N TRP A 144 16.03 1.43 14.53
CA TRP A 144 15.41 2.67 15.02
C TRP A 144 16.10 3.92 14.44
N VAL A 145 17.43 3.93 14.40
CA VAL A 145 18.23 5.00 13.80
C VAL A 145 17.98 5.09 12.29
N GLU A 146 17.94 3.97 11.57
CA GLU A 146 17.68 3.96 10.13
C GLU A 146 16.28 4.50 9.79
N VAL A 147 15.26 4.12 10.57
CA VAL A 147 13.88 4.63 10.43
C VAL A 147 13.81 6.12 10.74
N THR A 148 14.61 6.59 11.71
CA THR A 148 14.70 8.02 12.04
C THR A 148 15.31 8.79 10.87
N LYS A 149 16.41 8.29 10.30
CA LYS A 149 17.11 8.86 9.13
C LYS A 149 16.28 8.81 7.85
N ARG A 150 15.36 7.85 7.71
CA ARG A 150 14.32 7.90 6.69
C ARG A 150 13.35 9.02 7.07
N THR A 151 13.77 10.26 6.76
CA THR A 151 12.89 11.41 6.70
C THR A 151 11.73 11.01 5.79
N LEU A 152 10.51 11.35 6.19
CA LEU A 152 9.41 11.37 5.24
C LEU A 152 9.94 12.15 4.04
N GLN A 153 10.20 11.49 2.90
CA GLN A 153 10.42 12.19 1.64
C GLN A 153 9.21 13.09 1.54
N SER A 154 9.44 14.37 1.86
CA SER A 154 8.39 15.18 2.38
C SER A 154 7.38 15.32 1.26
N LEU A 155 6.11 15.17 1.59
CA LEU A 155 5.01 15.52 0.69
C LEU A 155 5.11 16.98 0.20
N SER A 156 6.07 17.75 0.70
CA SER A 156 6.41 19.13 0.36
C SER A 156 6.88 19.35 -1.08
N THR A 157 7.18 18.33 -1.89
CA THR A 157 7.51 18.52 -3.32
C THR A 157 6.31 18.49 -4.28
N ARG A 158 5.07 18.47 -3.78
CA ARG A 158 3.92 18.92 -4.60
C ARG A 158 3.82 20.45 -4.61
N THR A 159 4.88 21.11 -5.08
CA THR A 159 4.72 22.43 -5.68
C THR A 159 3.82 22.24 -6.92
N PRO A 160 2.80 23.06 -7.16
CA PRO A 160 1.96 22.97 -8.36
C PRO A 160 2.76 23.44 -9.58
N GLN A 161 3.75 22.67 -10.02
CA GLN A 161 4.24 22.79 -11.38
C GLN A 161 3.18 22.21 -12.30
N SER A 162 2.39 23.13 -12.86
CA SER A 162 1.75 23.05 -14.17
C SER A 162 2.35 21.93 -15.03
N SER A 163 1.74 20.74 -14.99
CA SER A 163 2.01 19.71 -15.98
C SER A 163 1.22 20.09 -17.22
N SER A 164 1.85 20.88 -18.06
CA SER A 164 1.42 21.07 -19.43
C SER A 164 1.37 19.69 -20.09
N ASN A 165 0.15 19.25 -20.40
CA ASN A 165 -0.12 18.09 -21.25
C ASN A 165 0.57 18.29 -22.61
N THR A 166 1.80 17.80 -22.75
CA THR A 166 2.41 17.62 -24.06
C THR A 166 1.78 16.40 -24.70
N LYS A 167 0.69 16.68 -25.41
CA LYS A 167 0.02 15.83 -26.39
C LYS A 167 1.08 15.38 -27.41
N ARG A 168 1.67 14.20 -27.17
CA ARG A 168 2.64 13.57 -28.08
C ARG A 168 1.88 13.12 -29.33
N ARG A 169 1.82 14.00 -30.33
CA ARG A 169 1.39 13.66 -31.70
C ARG A 169 2.38 12.63 -32.23
N ARG A 170 1.93 11.38 -32.30
CA ARG A 170 2.61 10.31 -33.04
C ARG A 170 2.40 10.61 -34.52
N ILE A 171 3.48 10.96 -35.21
CA ILE A 171 3.51 11.01 -36.67
C ILE A 171 3.65 9.56 -37.12
N GLU A 172 2.62 9.06 -37.81
CA GLU A 172 2.70 7.87 -38.66
C GLU A 172 3.64 8.19 -39.83
N SER A 173 4.64 7.33 -40.01
CA SER A 173 5.40 7.23 -41.25
C SER A 173 5.21 5.81 -41.74
N ASP A 174 4.30 5.66 -42.71
CA ASP A 174 4.29 4.60 -43.70
C ASP A 174 5.55 4.77 -44.57
N ASP A 175 6.31 3.70 -44.77
CA ASP A 175 6.61 3.14 -46.09
C ASP A 175 7.65 2.01 -45.99
N GLU A 176 7.14 0.82 -46.28
CA GLU A 176 7.63 -0.22 -47.18
C GLU A 176 9.12 -0.34 -47.62
N GLN A 177 9.53 -1.61 -47.65
CA GLN A 177 10.39 -2.31 -48.64
C GLN A 177 11.94 -2.39 -48.43
N SER A 178 12.33 -3.61 -48.03
CA SER A 178 13.18 -4.57 -48.79
C SER A 178 14.67 -4.32 -49.09
N THR A 179 15.49 -5.16 -48.43
CA THR A 179 16.58 -6.06 -48.95
C THR A 179 17.82 -5.56 -49.72
N SER A 180 18.93 -6.28 -49.48
CA SER A 180 20.21 -6.43 -50.24
C SER A 180 21.39 -5.64 -49.67
N SER A 181 22.45 -6.25 -49.09
CA SER A 181 23.56 -7.08 -49.63
C SER A 181 24.48 -6.37 -50.64
N GLY A 182 25.80 -6.34 -50.34
CA GLY A 182 26.94 -5.89 -51.18
C GLY A 182 27.52 -4.54 -50.70
N GLU A 183 28.70 -4.45 -50.06
CA GLU A 183 30.09 -4.69 -50.51
C GLU A 183 30.68 -3.51 -51.33
N ASP A 184 31.78 -2.97 -50.79
CA ASP A 184 32.89 -2.16 -51.33
C ASP A 184 32.74 -0.79 -52.03
N THR A 185 33.59 0.12 -51.53
CA THR A 185 34.21 1.38 -52.04
C THR A 185 34.48 1.48 -53.57
N PRO A 186 34.92 2.63 -54.17
CA PRO A 186 35.26 3.96 -53.62
C PRO A 186 34.79 5.20 -54.46
N ALA A 187 35.14 6.39 -53.93
CA ALA A 187 35.40 7.70 -54.56
C ALA A 187 35.12 7.92 -56.06
N SER A 188 34.43 9.02 -56.38
CA SER A 188 34.94 10.09 -57.25
C SER A 188 33.86 11.15 -57.52
N SER A 189 34.28 12.41 -57.52
CA SER A 189 33.84 13.49 -58.43
C SER A 189 32.37 13.94 -58.46
N GLY A 190 32.15 15.16 -57.94
CA GLY A 190 31.87 16.29 -58.84
C GLY A 190 30.41 16.64 -59.15
N PRO A 191 30.16 17.82 -59.76
CA PRO A 191 29.31 18.85 -59.16
C PRO A 191 28.10 19.22 -60.05
N SER A 192 27.04 19.82 -59.46
CA SER A 192 26.33 20.95 -60.08
C SER A 192 25.11 21.46 -59.31
N LYS A 193 25.12 22.78 -59.10
CA LYS A 193 24.09 23.78 -59.42
C LYS A 193 22.63 23.50 -59.02
N GLN A 194 22.10 24.33 -58.13
CA GLN A 194 21.03 25.32 -58.39
C GLN A 194 20.58 25.90 -57.03
N LEU A 195 20.85 27.16 -56.70
CA LEU A 195 20.23 28.39 -57.19
C LEU A 195 18.74 28.51 -56.80
N ARG A 196 18.47 29.23 -55.69
CA ARG A 196 17.42 30.27 -55.49
C ARG A 196 17.34 30.55 -53.97
N GLN A 197 17.94 31.63 -53.43
CA GLN A 197 17.48 33.02 -53.41
C GLN A 197 15.98 33.23 -53.12
N SER A 198 15.67 33.65 -51.89
CA SER A 198 14.82 34.82 -51.57
C SER A 198 14.99 35.17 -50.08
N MET A 199 15.80 36.18 -49.76
CA MET A 199 15.39 37.48 -49.18
C MET A 199 14.37 37.37 -48.02
N GLN A 200 14.80 37.58 -46.77
CA GLN A 200 14.82 38.86 -46.05
C GLN A 200 13.46 39.55 -45.98
N ARG A 201 12.89 39.67 -44.76
CA ARG A 201 12.71 40.98 -44.10
C ARG A 201 12.34 40.83 -42.62
N ALA A 202 12.93 41.71 -41.83
CA ALA A 202 12.78 41.85 -40.40
C ALA A 202 11.63 42.81 -40.01
N SER A 203 11.27 42.72 -38.72
CA SER A 203 11.13 43.84 -37.77
C SER A 203 9.73 44.16 -37.20
N SER A 204 9.77 44.43 -35.89
CA SER A 204 9.01 45.42 -35.08
C SER A 204 7.56 45.08 -34.72
N SER A 205 7.29 44.85 -33.42
CA SER A 205 6.78 45.81 -32.39
C SER A 205 5.25 45.97 -32.50
N SER A 206 4.45 45.91 -31.43
CA SER A 206 4.28 46.94 -30.40
C SER A 206 3.23 46.45 -29.38
N GLU A 207 3.29 46.97 -28.15
CA GLU A 207 2.22 46.96 -27.12
C GLU A 207 0.98 47.77 -27.58
N PRO A 208 -0.17 47.67 -26.87
CA PRO A 208 -0.40 48.66 -25.80
C PRO A 208 -1.25 48.20 -24.59
N ASP A 209 -1.15 49.02 -23.54
CA ASP A 209 -2.02 49.18 -22.38
C ASP A 209 -3.49 49.48 -22.72
N SER A 210 -4.40 49.12 -21.80
CA SER A 210 -5.65 49.87 -21.53
C SER A 210 -6.27 49.46 -20.19
N GLU A 211 -6.22 50.37 -19.22
CA GLU A 211 -7.12 50.43 -18.07
C GLU A 211 -8.50 50.96 -18.50
N SER A 212 -9.59 50.39 -17.98
CA SER A 212 -10.85 51.12 -17.82
C SER A 212 -11.77 50.39 -16.82
N GLY A 213 -12.12 51.07 -15.74
CA GLY A 213 -13.09 50.62 -14.75
C GLY A 213 -14.53 50.99 -15.13
N SER A 214 -15.49 50.27 -14.55
CA SER A 214 -16.85 50.77 -14.33
C SER A 214 -17.54 49.97 -13.24
N GLU A 215 -18.06 50.71 -12.27
CA GLU A 215 -18.99 50.30 -11.22
C GLU A 215 -20.37 49.94 -11.81
N GLY A 216 -21.19 49.17 -11.08
CA GLY A 216 -22.63 49.12 -11.38
C GLY A 216 -23.43 47.91 -10.88
N ALA A 217 -24.04 48.10 -9.70
CA ALA A 217 -25.41 47.68 -9.33
C ALA A 217 -25.83 46.20 -9.26
N GLN A 218 -26.01 45.78 -7.99
CA GLN A 218 -27.17 45.07 -7.41
C GLN A 218 -28.27 44.55 -8.36
N MET A 219 -28.62 43.26 -8.22
CA MET A 219 -30.03 42.85 -8.21
C MET A 219 -30.24 41.54 -7.43
N THR A 220 -31.13 41.64 -6.46
CA THR A 220 -31.78 40.59 -5.69
C THR A 220 -32.62 39.65 -6.57
N ARG A 221 -32.63 38.35 -6.30
CA ARG A 221 -33.85 37.53 -6.39
C ARG A 221 -33.77 36.26 -5.55
N VAL A 222 -34.84 36.10 -4.79
CA VAL A 222 -35.13 35.06 -3.78
C VAL A 222 -36.17 34.11 -4.36
N CYS A 223 -36.06 32.83 -3.99
CA CYS A 223 -37.04 31.72 -3.98
C CYS A 223 -37.77 31.31 -5.27
N SER A 224 -37.69 30.01 -5.62
CA SER A 224 -38.61 28.93 -5.18
C SER A 224 -38.19 27.62 -5.88
N GLU A 225 -37.83 26.53 -5.21
CA GLU A 225 -38.66 25.53 -4.49
C GLU A 225 -39.11 24.34 -5.37
N VAL A 226 -39.02 23.13 -4.77
CA VAL A 226 -39.88 21.94 -4.97
C VAL A 226 -39.36 20.72 -5.78
N ARG A 227 -39.23 19.61 -5.02
CA ARG A 227 -39.37 18.15 -5.36
C ARG A 227 -38.24 17.47 -6.16
N SER A 228 -37.78 16.26 -5.83
CA SER A 228 -38.49 15.10 -5.28
C SER A 228 -37.61 14.22 -4.38
N SER A 229 -38.27 13.72 -3.33
CA SER A 229 -37.85 12.61 -2.48
C SER A 229 -37.75 11.29 -3.24
N ASN A 230 -36.85 10.39 -2.81
CA ASN A 230 -37.19 8.98 -2.74
C ASN A 230 -36.55 8.36 -1.50
N ARG A 231 -37.45 7.91 -0.62
CA ARG A 231 -37.22 7.33 0.71
C ARG A 231 -37.44 5.83 0.56
N ILE A 232 -36.38 5.02 0.63
CA ILE A 232 -36.51 3.57 0.78
C ILE A 232 -36.20 3.21 2.23
N ARG A 233 -37.26 2.77 2.90
CA ARG A 233 -37.36 2.31 4.27
C ARG A 233 -37.06 0.81 4.26
N GLY A 234 -35.90 0.40 4.79
CA GLY A 234 -35.56 -1.01 5.00
C GLY A 234 -35.60 -1.32 6.49
N GLN A 235 -36.53 -2.19 6.87
CA GLN A 235 -36.82 -2.62 8.24
C GLN A 235 -35.66 -3.42 8.86
N VAL A 236 -35.46 -3.21 10.16
CA VAL A 236 -34.61 -4.00 11.05
C VAL A 236 -35.48 -5.12 11.64
N PRO A 237 -35.08 -6.40 11.59
CA PRO A 237 -35.66 -7.40 12.46
C PRO A 237 -34.92 -7.42 13.79
N GLU A 238 -35.70 -7.06 14.80
CA GLU A 238 -35.56 -7.35 16.22
C GLU A 238 -35.41 -8.86 16.43
N ILE A 239 -34.32 -9.29 17.08
CA ILE A 239 -34.19 -10.66 17.59
C ILE A 239 -34.07 -10.56 19.10
N GLU A 240 -35.11 -11.05 19.75
CA GLU A 240 -35.29 -11.18 21.18
C GLU A 240 -34.25 -12.13 21.80
N ASN A 241 -33.74 -11.73 22.96
CA ASN A 241 -33.13 -12.62 23.94
C ASN A 241 -34.15 -13.64 24.45
N PRO A 242 -33.69 -14.85 24.79
CA PRO A 242 -34.08 -15.40 26.08
C PRO A 242 -32.86 -15.78 26.92
N ALA A 243 -32.84 -15.23 28.13
CA ALA A 243 -32.12 -15.79 29.27
C ALA A 243 -32.77 -17.11 29.70
N GLY A 244 -31.98 -18.09 30.16
CA GLY A 244 -32.53 -19.26 30.86
C GLY A 244 -31.65 -20.51 30.90
N ILE A 245 -30.72 -20.55 31.86
CA ILE A 245 -30.53 -21.62 32.88
C ILE A 245 -30.57 -23.10 32.43
N LEU A 246 -29.42 -23.79 32.60
CA LEU A 246 -29.26 -25.14 33.19
C LEU A 246 -27.75 -25.48 33.15
N GLU A 247 -27.01 -25.32 34.26
CA GLU A 247 -26.66 -26.43 35.18
C GLU A 247 -26.46 -27.77 34.46
N TYR A 248 -25.21 -28.24 34.35
CA TYR A 248 -24.83 -29.64 34.58
C TYR A 248 -23.29 -29.76 34.55
N MET A 249 -22.67 -29.86 35.73
CA MET A 249 -21.39 -30.53 35.88
C MET A 249 -21.62 -32.05 35.81
N PRO A 250 -20.62 -32.80 35.35
CA PRO A 250 -20.20 -33.94 36.16
C PRO A 250 -18.69 -33.94 36.38
N GLN A 251 -18.35 -34.05 37.66
CA GLN A 251 -17.06 -34.51 38.15
C GLN A 251 -16.90 -35.99 37.78
N HIS A 252 -15.73 -36.36 37.28
CA HIS A 252 -15.24 -37.73 37.41
C HIS A 252 -13.80 -37.70 37.91
N ASP A 253 -13.71 -37.90 39.22
CA ASP A 253 -12.55 -38.50 39.88
C ASP A 253 -12.32 -39.91 39.33
N GLY A 254 -11.07 -40.25 39.07
CA GLY A 254 -10.67 -41.51 38.46
C GLY A 254 -9.22 -41.86 38.76
N THR A 255 -8.87 -41.87 40.04
CA THR A 255 -7.64 -42.45 40.60
C THR A 255 -7.50 -43.92 40.19
N ARG A 256 -6.38 -44.31 39.55
CA ARG A 256 -5.90 -45.71 39.60
C ARG A 256 -4.37 -45.80 39.55
N PRO A 257 -3.73 -46.63 40.40
CA PRO A 257 -2.28 -46.67 40.58
C PRO A 257 -1.55 -47.74 39.75
N SER A 258 -0.23 -47.53 39.66
CA SER A 258 0.92 -48.46 39.56
C SER A 258 0.74 -49.89 39.06
N SER A 259 1.63 -50.28 38.12
CA SER A 259 2.53 -51.46 38.19
C SER A 259 3.50 -51.42 36.99
N GLN A 260 4.79 -51.17 37.23
CA GLN A 260 5.91 -52.12 37.35
C GLN A 260 6.62 -52.47 36.03
N ALA A 261 7.95 -52.33 36.09
CA ALA A 261 8.97 -52.63 35.09
C ALA A 261 9.30 -54.13 34.99
N PRO A 262 10.14 -54.53 34.03
CA PRO A 262 11.42 -55.14 34.41
C PRO A 262 12.65 -54.67 33.58
N THR A 263 13.71 -54.27 34.28
CA THR A 263 15.09 -54.85 34.32
C THR A 263 15.48 -55.73 33.10
N GLN A 264 16.57 -55.58 32.32
CA GLN A 264 18.02 -55.33 32.51
C GLN A 264 18.70 -55.44 31.10
N PRO A 265 20.04 -55.43 30.84
CA PRO A 265 21.24 -55.02 31.60
C PRO A 265 22.22 -54.10 30.78
N PRO A 266 23.39 -53.69 31.33
CA PRO A 266 24.27 -52.69 30.74
C PRO A 266 25.40 -53.28 29.88
N ARG A 267 25.84 -52.55 28.84
CA ARG A 267 27.16 -52.70 28.21
C ARG A 267 27.76 -51.35 27.84
N GLN A 268 28.90 -51.05 28.43
CA GLN A 268 29.95 -50.14 27.96
C GLN A 268 31.19 -51.00 27.65
N PRO A 269 32.29 -50.44 27.11
CA PRO A 269 32.43 -49.44 26.05
C PRO A 269 33.35 -49.99 24.93
N ASP A 270 33.36 -49.38 23.74
CA ASP A 270 34.52 -49.51 22.86
C ASP A 270 34.84 -48.20 22.15
N ILE A 271 36.11 -47.85 22.24
CA ILE A 271 36.78 -46.65 21.77
C ILE A 271 37.11 -46.88 20.30
N GLY A 272 36.58 -46.04 19.40
CA GLY A 272 36.81 -46.13 17.97
C GLY A 272 36.76 -44.77 17.29
N THR A 273 37.89 -44.09 17.31
CA THR A 273 38.45 -43.20 16.27
C THR A 273 37.46 -42.36 15.44
N LEU A 274 37.43 -41.07 15.78
CA LEU A 274 36.81 -39.97 15.03
C LEU A 274 37.47 -39.78 13.65
N THR A 275 36.66 -39.83 12.59
CA THR A 275 36.86 -39.04 11.37
C THR A 275 35.52 -38.42 11.00
N PRO A 276 35.30 -37.10 11.21
CA PRO A 276 34.10 -36.45 10.70
C PRO A 276 34.30 -36.16 9.21
N LEU A 277 33.68 -36.94 8.33
CA LEU A 277 33.40 -36.48 6.98
C LEU A 277 32.31 -35.42 7.05
N THR A 278 32.72 -34.16 7.01
CA THR A 278 31.87 -33.00 6.83
C THR A 278 31.33 -32.99 5.40
N THR A 279 30.29 -33.78 5.13
CA THR A 279 29.44 -33.57 3.94
C THR A 279 28.25 -32.71 4.39
N THR A 280 28.47 -31.40 4.47
CA THR A 280 27.41 -30.38 4.57
C THR A 280 26.72 -30.26 3.20
N GLY A 281 26.01 -31.32 2.81
CA GLY A 281 25.00 -31.26 1.76
C GLY A 281 23.79 -30.51 2.31
N SER A 282 23.85 -29.17 2.32
CA SER A 282 22.66 -28.35 2.57
C SER A 282 21.66 -28.66 1.45
N ILE A 283 20.66 -29.48 1.77
CA ILE A 283 19.53 -29.75 0.89
C ILE A 283 18.78 -28.41 0.77
N LYS A 284 19.12 -27.61 -0.24
CA LYS A 284 18.32 -26.46 -0.65
C LYS A 284 16.95 -27.02 -1.02
N MET A 285 15.97 -26.84 -0.13
CA MET A 285 14.58 -27.06 -0.47
C MET A 285 14.20 -26.01 -1.51
N THR A 286 14.26 -26.37 -2.79
CA THR A 286 13.81 -25.52 -3.89
C THR A 286 12.30 -25.41 -3.81
N SER A 287 11.80 -24.27 -3.34
CA SER A 287 10.37 -24.01 -3.23
C SER A 287 9.81 -23.74 -4.63
N SER A 288 9.23 -24.77 -5.26
CA SER A 288 8.59 -24.61 -6.57
C SER A 288 7.35 -23.71 -6.45
N ILE A 289 7.28 -22.63 -7.22
CA ILE A 289 6.12 -21.72 -7.25
C ILE A 289 5.21 -22.12 -8.43
N ARG A 290 3.89 -22.15 -8.22
CA ARG A 290 2.91 -22.50 -9.27
C ARG A 290 2.07 -21.27 -9.66
N PHE A 291 2.24 -20.79 -10.88
CA PHE A 291 1.40 -19.75 -11.44
C PHE A 291 0.20 -20.38 -12.18
N ARG A 292 -1.01 -19.98 -11.83
CA ARG A 292 -2.24 -20.35 -12.54
C ARG A 292 -2.76 -19.15 -13.31
N LEU A 293 -2.51 -19.13 -14.61
CA LEU A 293 -3.02 -18.09 -15.50
C LEU A 293 -4.48 -18.40 -15.86
N VAL A 294 -5.38 -17.44 -15.67
CA VAL A 294 -6.81 -17.61 -15.98
C VAL A 294 -7.29 -16.47 -16.85
N VAL A 295 -7.75 -16.77 -18.07
CA VAL A 295 -8.33 -15.78 -18.97
C VAL A 295 -9.81 -15.57 -18.61
N PRO A 296 -10.23 -14.37 -18.13
CA PRO A 296 -11.58 -14.19 -17.59
C PRO A 296 -12.70 -14.46 -18.60
N ARG A 297 -12.49 -14.09 -19.87
CA ARG A 297 -13.47 -14.19 -20.95
C ARG A 297 -13.65 -15.61 -21.46
N THR A 298 -12.55 -16.32 -21.72
CA THR A 298 -12.57 -17.66 -22.32
C THR A 298 -12.54 -18.78 -21.29
N LYS A 299 -12.28 -18.45 -20.01
CA LYS A 299 -12.05 -19.41 -18.93
C LYS A 299 -10.88 -20.38 -19.19
N MET A 300 -10.00 -20.05 -20.14
CA MET A 300 -8.79 -20.82 -20.39
C MET A 300 -7.85 -20.72 -19.20
N VAL A 301 -7.33 -21.88 -18.78
CA VAL A 301 -6.43 -22.01 -17.64
C VAL A 301 -5.10 -22.60 -18.11
N ARG A 302 -4.00 -22.01 -17.67
CA ARG A 302 -2.65 -22.57 -17.86
C ARG A 302 -1.89 -22.52 -16.55
N ASP A 303 -1.40 -23.67 -16.12
CA ASP A 303 -0.49 -23.77 -14.97
C ASP A 303 0.96 -23.67 -15.48
N LEU A 304 1.76 -22.78 -14.88
CA LEU A 304 3.20 -22.62 -15.07
C LEU A 304 3.89 -22.97 -13.75
N ARG A 305 5.00 -23.69 -13.83
CA ARG A 305 5.81 -24.06 -12.67
C ARG A 305 7.15 -23.33 -12.82
N VAL A 306 7.49 -22.56 -11.80
CA VAL A 306 8.72 -21.75 -11.75
C VAL A 306 9.68 -22.46 -10.80
N GLU A 307 10.82 -22.87 -11.33
CA GLU A 307 11.91 -23.50 -10.58
C GLU A 307 13.10 -22.53 -10.47
N ASP A 308 13.90 -22.65 -9.41
CA ASP A 308 14.78 -21.57 -8.93
C ASP A 308 15.93 -21.18 -9.87
N GLU A 309 16.33 -22.03 -10.81
CA GLU A 309 17.57 -21.84 -11.57
C GLU A 309 17.38 -21.47 -13.05
N GLU A 310 16.19 -21.61 -13.63
CA GLU A 310 16.02 -21.48 -15.09
C GLU A 310 15.13 -20.31 -15.52
N ASP A 311 14.19 -19.86 -14.68
CA ASP A 311 13.20 -18.88 -15.09
C ASP A 311 13.54 -17.45 -14.64
N THR A 312 14.00 -16.63 -15.59
CA THR A 312 14.12 -15.18 -15.37
C THR A 312 12.72 -14.55 -15.22
N PRO A 313 12.53 -13.57 -14.31
CA PRO A 313 11.27 -12.85 -14.19
C PRO A 313 10.80 -12.25 -15.53
N GLU A 314 11.73 -11.84 -16.38
CA GLU A 314 11.48 -11.36 -17.74
C GLU A 314 10.86 -12.44 -18.63
N HIS A 315 11.41 -13.66 -18.60
CA HIS A 315 10.88 -14.79 -19.36
C HIS A 315 9.47 -15.14 -18.92
N LEU A 316 9.24 -15.27 -17.60
CA LEU A 316 7.92 -15.58 -17.05
C LEU A 316 6.89 -14.49 -17.36
N PHE A 317 7.30 -13.22 -17.26
CA PHE A 317 6.43 -12.09 -17.58
C PHE A 317 6.05 -12.10 -19.07
N ASN A 318 7.01 -12.27 -19.98
CA ASN A 318 6.76 -12.34 -21.42
C ASN A 318 5.91 -13.56 -21.80
N GLN A 319 6.19 -14.74 -21.23
CA GLN A 319 5.40 -15.94 -21.45
C GLN A 319 3.94 -15.74 -21.03
N THR A 320 3.72 -15.04 -19.91
CA THR A 320 2.39 -14.68 -19.43
C THR A 320 1.71 -13.70 -20.40
N LYS A 321 2.43 -12.67 -20.89
CA LYS A 321 1.90 -11.74 -21.91
C LYS A 321 1.46 -12.46 -23.17
N ASP A 322 2.29 -13.35 -23.69
CA ASP A 322 2.01 -14.09 -24.92
C ASP A 322 0.80 -15.01 -24.78
N PHE A 323 0.64 -15.63 -23.60
CA PHE A 323 -0.53 -16.42 -23.28
C PHE A 323 -1.81 -15.57 -23.35
N PHE A 324 -1.87 -14.43 -22.64
CA PHE A 324 -3.07 -13.58 -22.66
C PHE A 324 -3.34 -13.02 -24.06
N ARG A 325 -2.32 -12.57 -24.79
CA ARG A 325 -2.46 -12.03 -26.15
C ARG A 325 -3.01 -13.06 -27.14
N ARG A 326 -2.69 -14.34 -26.96
CA ARG A 326 -3.18 -15.44 -27.81
C ARG A 326 -4.67 -15.69 -27.62
N TYR A 327 -5.18 -15.61 -26.39
CA TYR A 327 -6.56 -15.95 -26.05
C TYR A 327 -7.50 -14.74 -25.93
N ASP A 328 -6.95 -13.53 -25.80
CA ASP A 328 -7.71 -12.28 -25.77
C ASP A 328 -6.92 -11.15 -26.46
N ARG A 329 -7.14 -11.03 -27.77
CA ARG A 329 -6.45 -10.05 -28.64
C ARG A 329 -6.79 -8.59 -28.32
N LEU A 330 -7.86 -8.35 -27.55
CA LEU A 330 -8.30 -7.01 -27.16
C LEU A 330 -7.56 -6.50 -25.92
N ILE A 331 -6.83 -7.38 -25.22
CA ILE A 331 -6.02 -6.98 -24.08
C ILE A 331 -4.85 -6.14 -24.60
N GLY A 332 -4.77 -4.91 -24.10
CA GLY A 332 -3.65 -4.00 -24.32
C GLY A 332 -2.39 -4.49 -23.60
N THR A 333 -1.68 -3.60 -22.92
CA THR A 333 -0.56 -4.02 -22.05
C THR A 333 -1.12 -4.81 -20.87
N PRO A 334 -0.88 -6.14 -20.76
CA PRO A 334 -1.47 -6.93 -19.68
C PRO A 334 -0.86 -6.50 -18.35
N VAL A 335 -1.71 -6.08 -17.42
CA VAL A 335 -1.39 -5.94 -15.99
C VAL A 335 -1.66 -7.29 -15.35
N LEU A 336 -0.68 -7.86 -14.66
CA LEU A 336 -0.86 -9.15 -14.00
C LEU A 336 -1.44 -8.90 -12.61
N GLU A 337 -2.69 -9.26 -12.39
CA GLU A 337 -3.30 -9.22 -11.07
C GLU A 337 -3.04 -10.56 -10.37
N CYS A 338 -2.11 -10.59 -9.43
CA CYS A 338 -1.66 -11.79 -8.73
C CYS A 338 -2.41 -11.97 -7.41
N VAL A 339 -3.18 -13.07 -7.30
CA VAL A 339 -3.87 -13.49 -6.07
C VAL A 339 -3.21 -14.75 -5.52
N ILE A 340 -2.72 -14.69 -4.29
CA ILE A 340 -2.15 -15.84 -3.57
C ILE A 340 -3.29 -16.69 -3.02
N GLU A 341 -3.33 -17.99 -3.34
CA GLU A 341 -4.35 -18.90 -2.79
C GLU A 341 -4.32 -18.93 -1.25
N GLY A 342 -5.50 -18.76 -0.64
CA GLY A 342 -5.64 -18.59 0.81
C GLY A 342 -5.43 -17.16 1.30
N ALA A 343 -4.77 -16.29 0.54
CA ALA A 343 -4.72 -14.87 0.82
C ALA A 343 -5.88 -14.12 0.16
N MET A 344 -6.39 -13.09 0.84
CA MET A 344 -7.33 -12.14 0.23
C MET A 344 -6.61 -10.88 -0.28
N GLU A 345 -5.29 -10.97 -0.41
CA GLU A 345 -4.42 -9.94 -0.97
C GLU A 345 -4.29 -10.17 -2.47
N CYS A 346 -4.47 -9.09 -3.22
CA CYS A 346 -4.30 -9.03 -4.65
C CYS A 346 -3.22 -7.98 -4.92
N ARG A 347 -2.23 -8.33 -5.76
CA ARG A 347 -1.14 -7.43 -6.15
C ARG A 347 -1.13 -7.26 -7.66
N CYS A 348 -1.14 -6.02 -8.14
CA CYS A 348 -0.98 -5.71 -9.55
C CYS A 348 0.51 -5.60 -9.90
N ILE A 349 0.94 -6.30 -10.93
CA ILE A 349 2.32 -6.31 -11.44
C ILE A 349 2.32 -5.74 -12.85
N TYR A 350 3.05 -4.64 -13.04
CA TYR A 350 3.07 -3.86 -14.29
C TYR A 350 4.27 -4.18 -15.18
N ASN A 351 5.34 -4.76 -14.62
CA ASN A 351 6.58 -5.04 -15.32
C ASN A 351 7.32 -6.26 -14.74
N ALA A 352 8.30 -6.77 -15.48
CA ALA A 352 9.10 -7.93 -15.07
C ALA A 352 9.90 -7.71 -13.78
N LYS A 353 10.34 -6.48 -13.52
CA LYS A 353 11.08 -6.14 -12.31
C LYS A 353 10.23 -6.28 -11.05
N GLU A 354 8.99 -5.79 -11.08
CA GLU A 354 8.00 -6.01 -10.02
C GLU A 354 7.65 -7.49 -9.83
N LEU A 355 7.62 -8.26 -10.92
CA LEU A 355 7.45 -9.71 -10.84
C LEU A 355 8.64 -10.37 -10.12
N GLY A 356 9.86 -9.90 -10.38
CA GLY A 356 11.07 -10.36 -9.69
C GLY A 356 10.98 -10.17 -8.17
N TYR A 357 10.65 -8.95 -7.72
CA TYR A 357 10.45 -8.68 -6.29
C TYR A 357 9.33 -9.52 -5.68
N PHE A 358 8.26 -9.77 -6.45
CA PHE A 358 7.17 -10.62 -5.98
C PHE A 358 7.61 -12.08 -5.84
N LEU A 359 8.35 -12.63 -6.80
CA LEU A 359 8.90 -13.99 -6.73
C LEU A 359 9.83 -14.18 -5.53
N GLU A 360 10.69 -13.21 -5.24
CA GLU A 360 11.54 -13.22 -4.04
C GLU A 360 10.70 -13.29 -2.76
N GLU A 361 9.65 -12.47 -2.64
CA GLU A 361 8.74 -12.50 -1.49
C GLU A 361 8.02 -13.86 -1.37
N LEU A 362 7.62 -14.47 -2.49
CA LEU A 362 6.97 -15.79 -2.47
C LEU A 362 7.94 -16.88 -2.03
N ARG A 363 9.20 -16.82 -2.47
CA ARG A 363 10.26 -17.76 -2.04
C ARG A 363 10.52 -17.67 -0.55
N GLU A 364 10.57 -16.46 0.01
CA GLU A 364 10.75 -16.24 1.45
C GLU A 364 9.61 -16.84 2.29
N ARG A 365 8.40 -16.93 1.73
CA ARG A 365 7.25 -17.51 2.45
C ARG A 365 7.35 -19.04 2.55
N GLY A 366 8.11 -19.71 1.68
CA GLY A 366 8.32 -21.17 1.72
C GLY A 366 7.06 -22.02 1.52
N GLU A 367 5.93 -21.42 1.15
CA GLU A 367 4.64 -22.08 0.96
C GLU A 367 4.33 -22.24 -0.53
N PRO A 368 3.61 -23.30 -0.94
CA PRO A 368 3.14 -23.44 -2.31
C PRO A 368 2.15 -22.32 -2.61
N VAL A 369 2.60 -21.31 -3.34
CA VAL A 369 1.76 -20.18 -3.73
C VAL A 369 1.16 -20.51 -5.08
N LYS A 370 -0.17 -20.61 -5.11
CA LYS A 370 -0.92 -20.53 -6.37
C LYS A 370 -1.24 -19.07 -6.63
N VAL A 371 -0.58 -18.52 -7.63
CA VAL A 371 -0.84 -17.17 -8.11
C VAL A 371 -1.91 -17.24 -9.20
N THR A 372 -3.10 -16.72 -8.93
CA THR A 372 -4.08 -16.50 -10.01
C THR A 372 -3.73 -15.20 -10.69
N VAL A 373 -3.57 -15.21 -12.02
CA VAL A 373 -3.39 -13.98 -12.80
C VAL A 373 -4.71 -13.59 -13.44
N THR A 374 -5.27 -12.46 -13.02
CA THR A 374 -6.47 -11.87 -13.62
C THR A 374 -6.14 -10.56 -14.35
N HIS A 375 -7.01 -10.19 -15.29
CA HIS A 375 -6.94 -8.92 -16.03
C HIS A 375 -8.01 -7.98 -15.49
N ASN A 376 -7.64 -6.72 -15.24
CA ASN A 376 -8.59 -5.69 -14.86
C ASN A 376 -9.32 -5.18 -16.12
N ALA A 377 -10.63 -5.39 -16.17
CA ALA A 377 -11.50 -5.09 -17.31
C ALA A 377 -11.53 -3.60 -17.70
#